data_AF-A0AAV3UBI6-F1
#
_entry.id   AF-A0AAV3UBI6-F1
#
_cell.length_a   1.000
_cell.length_b   1.000
_cell.length_c   1.000
_cell.angle_alpha   90.00
_cell.angle_beta   90.00
_cell.angle_gamma   90.00
#
_symmetry.space_group_name_H-M   'P 1'
#
loop_
_entity.id
_entity.type
_entity.pdbx_description
1 polymer ?
#
loop_
_entity_poly.entity_id
_entity_poly.type
_entity_poly.pdbx_seq_one_letter_code
_entity_poly.pdbx_strand_id
1 'polypeptide(L)' 'MAGDPETFEPNPDRVETLREIADDIRGDSSESRLVAAILYRISDLYDPNEDTSPKDIYINMREIIRTKNAGGEGN' A
#
# COMPACT_ATOMS: atom_id res chain seq x y z
N MET A 1 3.10 23.82 14.82
CA MET A 1 3.86 22.83 14.02
C MET A 1 2.88 22.17 13.07
N ALA A 2 2.99 22.41 11.77
CA ALA A 2 2.45 21.46 10.79
C ALA A 2 3.49 20.33 10.73
N GLY A 3 3.10 19.10 11.04
CA GLY A 3 4.01 17.95 11.03
C GLY A 3 4.70 17.82 9.67
N ASP A 4 5.99 17.47 9.69
CA ASP A 4 6.72 17.15 8.47
C ASP A 4 5.94 16.06 7.70
N PRO A 5 5.57 16.29 6.42
CA PRO A 5 4.77 15.34 5.65
C PRO A 5 5.51 14.03 5.35
N GLU A 6 6.79 13.93 5.76
CA GLU A 6 7.65 12.77 5.55
C GLU A 6 7.70 11.83 6.77
N THR A 7 7.17 12.24 7.93
CA THR A 7 7.17 11.41 9.15
C THR A 7 5.75 11.03 9.54
N PHE A 8 5.43 9.75 9.41
CA PHE A 8 4.15 9.19 9.84
C PHE A 8 4.26 8.82 11.32
N GLU A 9 3.40 9.41 12.16
CA GLU A 9 3.35 9.04 13.58
C GLU A 9 2.77 7.61 13.71
N PRO A 10 3.38 6.75 14.54
CA PRO A 10 2.84 5.43 14.81
C PRO A 10 1.38 5.49 15.25
N ASN A 11 0.51 4.76 14.56
CA ASN A 11 -0.92 4.79 14.82
C ASN A 11 -1.52 3.39 14.61
N PRO A 12 -1.57 2.55 15.66
CA PRO A 12 -2.06 1.18 15.55
C PRO A 12 -3.54 1.10 15.11
N ASP A 13 -4.38 2.07 15.50
CA ASP A 13 -5.78 2.11 15.08
C ASP A 13 -5.91 2.31 13.56
N ARG A 14 -5.05 3.16 12.97
CA ARG A 14 -4.98 3.34 11.51
C ARG A 14 -4.45 2.10 10.81
N VAL A 15 -3.47 1.42 11.39
CA VAL A 15 -2.96 0.14 10.86
C VAL A 15 -4.09 -0.88 10.78
N GLU A 16 -4.80 -1.08 11.90
CA GLU A 16 -5.93 -2.02 11.98
C GLU A 16 -7.00 -1.66 10.96
N THR A 17 -7.47 -0.41 10.96
CA THR A 17 -8.50 0.06 10.03
C THR A 17 -8.13 -0.18 8.56
N LEU A 18 -6.88 0.13 8.17
CA LEU A 18 -6.41 -0.06 6.80
C LEU A 18 -6.33 -1.53 6.41
N ARG A 19 -5.92 -2.41 7.34
CA ARG A 19 -5.83 -3.85 7.12
C ARG A 19 -7.22 -4.49 7.06
N GLU A 20 -8.16 -4.08 7.91
CA GLU A 20 -9.55 -4.52 7.85
C GLU A 20 -10.22 -4.16 6.51
N ILE A 21 -10.05 -2.91 6.05
CA ILE A 21 -10.56 -2.49 4.74
C ILE A 21 -9.88 -3.28 3.62
N ALA A 22 -8.56 -3.50 3.72
CA ALA A 22 -7.83 -4.28 2.74
C ALA A 22 -8.36 -5.71 2.62
N ASP A 23 -8.69 -6.35 3.74
CA ASP A 23 -9.28 -7.69 3.76
C ASP A 23 -10.72 -7.72 3.24
N ASP A 24 -11.54 -6.72 3.58
CA ASP A 24 -12.93 -6.63 3.11
C ASP A 24 -13.02 -6.49 1.59
N ILE A 25 -12.16 -5.65 0.99
CA ILE A 25 -12.17 -5.44 -0.47
C ILE A 25 -11.40 -6.52 -1.24
N ARG A 26 -10.73 -7.46 -0.57
CA ARG A 26 -9.89 -8.49 -1.21
C ARG A 26 -10.75 -9.56 -1.88
N GLY A 27 -11.24 -9.23 -3.08
CA GLY A 27 -11.97 -10.15 -3.95
C GLY A 27 -11.07 -11.07 -4.79
N ASP A 28 -11.70 -11.74 -5.75
CA ASP A 28 -11.01 -12.68 -6.65
C ASP A 28 -10.33 -12.03 -7.86
N SER A 29 -10.65 -10.77 -8.15
CA SER A 29 -10.07 -10.07 -9.29
C SER A 29 -8.63 -9.65 -9.01
N SER A 30 -7.81 -9.63 -10.06
CA SER A 30 -6.44 -9.10 -10.00
C SER A 30 -6.39 -7.60 -9.67
N GLU A 31 -7.50 -6.87 -9.78
CA GLU A 31 -7.62 -5.47 -9.37
C GLU A 31 -7.93 -5.34 -7.89
N SER A 32 -8.90 -6.09 -7.37
CA SER A 32 -9.25 -6.08 -5.94
C SER A 32 -8.08 -6.50 -5.06
N ARG A 33 -7.35 -7.55 -5.46
CA ARG A 33 -6.12 -7.99 -4.78
C ARG A 33 -5.01 -6.93 -4.82
N LEU A 34 -4.93 -6.16 -5.92
CA LEU A 34 -3.96 -5.07 -6.02
C LEU A 34 -4.29 -3.92 -5.06
N VAL A 35 -5.56 -3.53 -4.99
CA VAL A 35 -6.00 -2.46 -4.06
C VAL A 35 -5.78 -2.89 -2.61
N ALA A 36 -6.12 -4.13 -2.26
CA ALA A 36 -5.83 -4.69 -0.94
C ALA A 36 -4.34 -4.62 -0.61
N ALA A 37 -3.47 -5.07 -1.52
CA ALA A 37 -2.01 -5.03 -1.32
C ALA A 37 -1.47 -3.60 -1.11
N ILE A 38 -2.04 -2.61 -1.80
CA ILE A 38 -1.67 -1.19 -1.63
C ILE A 38 -2.05 -0.70 -0.22
N LEU A 39 -3.25 -1.04 0.25
CA LEU A 39 -3.71 -0.64 1.59
C LEU A 39 -2.86 -1.25 2.70
N TYR A 40 -2.51 -2.54 2.57
CA TYR A 40 -1.55 -3.19 3.47
C TYR A 40 -0.23 -2.41 3.50
N ARG A 41 0.30 -2.05 2.32
CA ARG A 41 1.58 -1.35 2.24
C ARG A 41 1.52 0.04 2.87
N ILE A 42 0.42 0.76 2.70
CA ILE A 42 0.20 2.06 3.35
C ILE A 42 0.05 1.89 4.87
N SER A 43 -0.54 0.78 5.34
CA SER A 43 -0.66 0.49 6.77
C SER A 43 0.70 0.42 7.45
N ASP A 44 1.72 -0.12 6.78
CA ASP A 44 3.09 -0.23 7.30
C ASP A 44 3.71 1.12 7.63
N LEU A 45 3.26 2.23 7.03
CA LEU A 45 3.73 3.58 7.38
C LEU A 45 3.37 3.99 8.82
N TYR A 46 2.31 3.41 9.36
CA TYR A 46 1.79 3.73 10.68
C TYR A 46 2.15 2.65 11.72
N ASP A 47 2.77 1.54 11.30
CA ASP A 47 3.15 0.44 12.18
C ASP A 47 4.55 0.73 12.77
N PRO A 48 4.68 0.91 14.10
CA PRO A 48 5.98 1.20 14.73
C PRO A 48 6.99 0.04 14.60
N ASN A 49 6.54 -1.14 14.20
CA ASN A 49 7.40 -2.31 14.01
C ASN A 49 7.89 -2.46 12.56
N GLU A 50 7.33 -1.70 11.62
CA GLU A 50 7.71 -1.71 10.22
C GLU A 50 8.64 -0.53 9.91
N ASP A 51 9.80 -0.83 9.31
CA ASP A 51 10.70 0.19 8.76
C ASP A 51 10.33 0.41 7.29
N THR A 52 9.28 1.18 7.05
CA THR A 52 8.78 1.47 5.70
C THR A 52 8.67 2.96 5.44
N SER A 53 9.23 3.42 4.32
CA SER A 53 9.11 4.80 3.88
C SER A 53 8.07 4.97 2.77
N PRO A 54 7.44 6.15 2.63
CA PRO A 54 6.52 6.45 1.53
C PRO A 54 7.16 6.25 0.15
N LYS A 55 8.47 6.47 0.05
CA LYS A 55 9.25 6.28 -1.16
C LYS A 55 9.33 4.80 -1.55
N ASP A 56 9.51 3.90 -0.59
CA ASP A 56 9.54 2.46 -0.83
C ASP A 56 8.18 1.96 -1.33
N ILE A 57 7.09 2.50 -0.78
CA ILE A 57 5.72 2.21 -1.24
C ILE A 57 5.55 2.67 -2.69
N TYR A 58 5.95 3.91 -2.99
CA TYR A 58 5.82 4.47 -4.33
C TYR A 58 6.61 3.69 -5.38
N ILE A 59 7.84 3.26 -5.07
CA ILE A 59 8.65 2.45 -5.99
C ILE A 59 7.98 1.10 -6.26
N ASN A 60 7.56 0.39 -5.20
CA ASN A 60 6.86 -0.88 -5.33
C ASN A 60 5.56 -0.75 -6.16
N MET A 61 4.73 0.25 -5.87
CA MET A 61 3.50 0.50 -6.63
C MET A 61 3.76 0.78 -8.11
N ARG A 62 4.77 1.62 -8.40
CA ARG A 62 5.15 1.96 -9.77
C ARG A 62 5.59 0.74 -10.56
N GLU A 63 6.33 -0.17 -9.93
CA GLU A 63 6.75 -1.42 -10.56
C GLU A 63 5.57 -2.36 -10.83
N ILE A 64 4.65 -2.51 -9.86
CA ILE A 64 3.46 -3.35 -10.02
C ILE A 64 2.59 -2.86 -11.18
N ILE A 65 2.34 -1.54 -11.28
CA ILE A 65 1.55 -0.95 -12.36
C ILE A 65 2.27 -1.09 -13.72
N ARG A 66 3.59 -0.88 -13.76
CA ARG A 66 4.38 -1.03 -14.99
C ARG A 66 4.36 -2.45 -15.51
N THR A 67 4.54 -3.45 -14.65
CA THR A 67 4.51 -4.86 -15.04
C THR A 67 3.12 -5.27 -15.53
N LYS A 68 2.05 -4.78 -14.90
CA LYS A 68 0.67 -5.01 -15.38
C LYS A 68 0.43 -4.44 -16.78
N ASN A 69 0.93 -3.24 -17.06
CA ASN A 69 0.77 -2.59 -18.38
C ASN A 69 1.68 -3.19 -19.47
N ALA A 70 2.87 -3.67 -19.11
CA ALA A 70 3.80 -4.30 -20.04
C ALA A 70 3.35 -5.68 -20.55
N GLY A 71 2.40 -6.34 -19.87
CA GLY A 71 1.81 -7.61 -20.31
C GLY A 71 0.75 -7.50 -21.41
N GLY A 72 0.43 -6.27 -21.88
CA GLY A 72 -0.61 -6.01 -22.87
C GLY A 72 -0.14 -5.86 -24.32
N GLU A 73 1.17 -5.81 -24.60
CA GLU A 73 1.72 -5.62 -25.95
C GLU A 73 2.66 -6.76 -26.32
N GLY A 74 2.11 -7.96 -26.46
CA GLY A 74 2.87 -9.11 -26.91
C GLY A 74 2.02 -10.35 -27.12
N ASN A 75 1.02 -10.27 -27.99
CA ASN A 75 0.55 -11.32 -28.90
C ASN A 75 -0.41 -10.71 -29.93
#